data_AF-A0A7Y5QNH3-F1
#
_entry.id   AF-A0A7Y5QNH3-F1
#
_cell.length_a   1.000
_cell.length_b   1.000
_cell.length_c   1.000
_cell.angle_alpha   90.00
_cell.angle_beta   90.00
_cell.angle_gamma   90.00
#
_symmetry.space_group_name_H-M   'P 1'
#
loop_
_entity.id
_entity.type
_entity.pdbx_description
1 polymer ?
#
loop_
_entity_poly.entity_id
_entity_poly.type
_entity_poly.pdbx_seq_one_letter_code
_entity_poly.pdbx_strand_id
1 'polypeptide(L)'
;MNEDWATASLDAFNAPESRALVLPYLRPALDSLRWIQQNRRIFYLGSWLGAFLDAQVSPAALDVVRRFLLETPTLGADLRGKVLQASDELRRTVSIRARFGR
;
A
#
# COMPACT_ATOMS: atom_id res chain seq x y z
N MET A 1 5.34 19.51 10.48
CA MET A 1 4.35 18.45 10.79
C MET A 1 5.06 17.42 11.65
N ASN A 2 4.50 17.03 12.81
CA ASN A 2 5.12 16.00 13.65
C ASN A 2 4.74 14.61 13.09
N GLU A 3 5.73 13.80 12.70
CA GLU A 3 5.49 12.48 12.09
C GLU A 3 4.77 11.51 13.03
N ASP A 4 4.84 11.74 14.35
CA ASP A 4 4.17 10.89 15.35
C ASP A 4 2.65 10.94 15.25
N TRP A 5 2.05 12.13 15.08
CA TRP A 5 0.59 12.23 14.94
C TRP A 5 0.11 11.69 13.59
N ALA A 6 0.92 11.87 12.54
CA ALA A 6 0.60 11.34 11.22
C ALA A 6 0.60 9.81 11.27
N THR A 7 1.61 9.21 11.90
CA THR A 7 1.73 7.75 12.06
C THR A 7 0.61 7.18 12.93
N ALA A 8 0.29 7.81 14.07
CA ALA A 8 -0.81 7.38 14.92
C ALA A 8 -2.18 7.41 14.21
N SER A 9 -2.36 8.32 13.25
CA SER A 9 -3.58 8.39 12.44
C SER A 9 -3.69 7.26 11.42
N LEU A 10 -2.59 6.60 11.06
CA LEU A 10 -2.57 5.54 10.06
C LEU A 10 -3.20 4.23 10.57
N ASP A 11 -3.23 3.99 11.88
CA ASP A 11 -3.80 2.76 12.45
C ASP A 11 -5.28 2.58 12.08
N ALA A 12 -6.04 3.68 12.00
CA ALA A 12 -7.46 3.65 11.61
C ALA A 12 -7.67 3.19 10.15
N PHE A 13 -6.67 3.34 9.28
CA PHE A 13 -6.73 2.87 7.89
C PHE A 13 -6.54 1.35 7.81
N ASN A 14 -5.89 0.74 8.80
CA ASN A 14 -5.61 -0.70 8.83
C ASN A 14 -6.74 -1.55 9.43
N ALA A 15 -7.83 -0.94 9.91
CA ALA A 15 -8.95 -1.67 10.44
C ALA A 15 -9.69 -2.47 9.33
N PRO A 16 -10.05 -3.75 9.55
CA PRO A 16 -10.79 -4.57 8.58
C PRO A 16 -12.07 -3.93 8.03
N GLU A 17 -12.77 -3.17 8.86
CA GLU A 17 -13.98 -2.41 8.54
C GLU A 17 -13.70 -1.22 7.62
N SER A 18 -12.50 -0.64 7.69
CA SER A 18 -12.09 0.50 6.88
C SER A 18 -11.69 0.11 5.45
N ARG A 19 -11.52 -1.18 5.14
CA ARG A 19 -11.01 -1.66 3.83
C ARG A 19 -11.66 -1.02 2.61
N ALA A 20 -12.99 -0.96 2.59
CA ALA A 20 -13.74 -0.35 1.49
C ALA A 20 -13.55 1.17 1.42
N LEU A 21 -13.40 1.83 2.57
CA LEU A 21 -13.12 3.26 2.67
C LEU A 21 -11.68 3.61 2.26
N VAL A 22 -10.73 2.70 2.50
CA VAL A 22 -9.30 2.88 2.19
C VAL A 22 -9.00 2.62 0.72
N LEU A 23 -9.73 1.72 0.06
CA LEU A 23 -9.46 1.32 -1.32
C LEU A 23 -9.33 2.51 -2.31
N PRO A 24 -10.21 3.53 -2.29
CA PRO A 24 -10.07 4.70 -3.17
C PRO A 24 -8.78 5.50 -2.94
N TYR A 25 -8.21 5.44 -1.73
CA TYR A 25 -6.99 6.16 -1.35
C TYR A 25 -5.71 5.40 -1.66
N LEU A 26 -5.80 4.11 -2.04
CA LEU A 26 -4.63 3.29 -2.33
C LEU A 26 -3.78 3.88 -3.48
N ARG A 27 -4.42 4.36 -4.56
CA ARG A 27 -3.69 4.99 -5.67
C ARG A 27 -3.01 6.30 -5.24
N PRO A 28 -3.71 7.29 -4.63
CA PRO A 28 -3.06 8.47 -4.08
C PRO A 28 -1.90 8.17 -3.11
N ALA A 29 -2.02 7.13 -2.30
CA ALA A 29 -0.97 6.70 -1.37
C ALA A 29 0.28 6.17 -2.09
N LEU A 30 0.13 5.47 -3.22
CA LEU A 30 1.25 5.02 -4.05
C LEU A 30 1.90 6.18 -4.82
N ASP A 31 1.10 7.13 -5.31
CA ASP A 31 1.59 8.30 -6.04
C ASP A 31 2.45 9.22 -5.15
N SER A 32 2.23 9.22 -3.83
CA SER A 32 2.99 10.04 -2.88
C SER A 32 4.39 9.49 -2.52
N LEU A 33 4.73 8.25 -2.92
CA LEU A 33 5.93 7.56 -2.46
C LEU A 33 7.24 8.29 -2.77
N ARG A 34 7.35 8.92 -3.94
CA ARG A 34 8.56 9.70 -4.30
C ARG A 34 8.75 10.88 -3.37
N TRP A 35 7.67 11.59 -3.06
CA TRP A 35 7.73 12.72 -2.15
C TRP A 35 8.07 12.26 -0.73
N ILE A 36 7.45 11.16 -0.26
CA ILE A 36 7.75 10.59 1.06
C ILE A 36 9.24 10.20 1.15
N GLN A 37 9.78 9.51 0.15
CA GLN A 37 11.19 9.11 0.13
C GLN A 37 12.14 10.30 0.26
N GLN A 38 11.81 11.43 -0.35
CA GLN A 38 12.64 12.64 -0.35
C GLN A 38 12.49 13.48 0.92
N ASN A 39 11.34 13.41 1.59
CA ASN A 39 10.95 14.40 2.60
C ASN A 39 10.62 13.82 3.98
N ARG A 40 10.73 12.50 4.17
CA ARG A 40 10.35 11.83 5.43
C ARG A 40 11.41 10.84 5.88
N ARG A 41 11.35 10.48 7.17
CA ARG A 41 12.24 9.47 7.73
C ARG A 41 12.05 8.13 7.02
N ILE A 42 13.15 7.40 6.83
CA ILE A 42 13.19 6.15 6.05
C ILE A 42 12.17 5.11 6.53
N PHE A 43 11.89 5.06 7.84
CA PHE A 43 10.91 4.13 8.42
C PHE A 43 9.44 4.51 8.14
N TYR A 44 9.14 5.79 7.89
CA TYR A 44 7.78 6.26 7.65
C TYR A 44 7.17 5.64 6.38
N LEU A 45 8.00 5.38 5.36
CA LEU A 45 7.52 4.80 4.10
C LEU A 45 6.97 3.37 4.27
N GLY A 46 7.54 2.60 5.20
CA GLY A 46 7.02 1.28 5.56
C GLY A 46 5.65 1.38 6.22
N SER A 47 5.52 2.21 7.26
CA SER A 47 4.25 2.47 7.94
C SER A 47 3.18 3.01 7.00
N TRP A 48 3.56 3.90 6.08
CA TRP A 48 2.67 4.44 5.06
C TRP A 48 2.15 3.34 4.14
N LEU A 49 3.02 2.50 3.59
CA LEU A 49 2.58 1.39 2.72
C LEU A 49 1.69 0.40 3.47
N GLY A 50 2.06 0.03 4.70
CA GLY A 50 1.28 -0.87 5.54
C GLY A 50 -0.14 -0.36 5.75
N ALA A 51 -0.30 0.93 6.09
CA ALA A 51 -1.59 1.59 6.32
C ALA A 51 -2.61 1.42 5.18
N PHE A 52 -2.16 1.31 3.93
CA PHE A 52 -3.05 1.18 2.77
C PHE A 52 -3.13 -0.23 2.21
N LEU A 53 -2.15 -1.09 2.50
CA LEU A 53 -2.02 -2.42 1.89
C LEU A 53 -2.37 -3.57 2.83
N ASP A 54 -2.02 -3.48 4.12
CA ASP A 54 -2.10 -4.62 5.05
C ASP A 54 -3.53 -5.10 5.25
N ALA A 55 -4.49 -4.17 5.31
CA ALA A 55 -5.90 -4.52 5.43
C ALA A 55 -6.50 -5.03 4.11
N GLN A 56 -5.90 -4.77 2.95
CA GLN A 56 -6.50 -5.08 1.65
C GLN A 56 -6.43 -6.57 1.33
N VAL A 57 -7.52 -7.10 0.78
CA VAL A 57 -7.65 -8.54 0.46
C VAL A 57 -8.34 -8.79 -0.88
N SER A 58 -8.62 -7.73 -1.64
CA SER A 58 -9.45 -7.77 -2.84
C SER A 58 -8.61 -7.83 -4.13
N PRO A 59 -9.10 -8.51 -5.18
CA PRO A 59 -8.48 -8.43 -6.51
C PRO A 59 -8.38 -7.00 -7.04
N ALA A 60 -9.35 -6.14 -6.71
CA ALA A 60 -9.36 -4.73 -7.10
C ALA A 60 -8.18 -3.95 -6.52
N ALA A 61 -7.87 -4.14 -5.22
CA ALA A 61 -6.69 -3.52 -4.61
C ALA A 61 -5.39 -4.00 -5.27
N LEU A 62 -5.28 -5.29 -5.57
CA LEU A 62 -4.13 -5.85 -6.26
C LEU A 62 -3.97 -5.28 -7.67
N ASP A 63 -5.07 -5.03 -8.37
CA ASP A 63 -5.05 -4.40 -9.70
C ASP A 63 -4.53 -2.95 -9.64
N VAL A 64 -4.91 -2.18 -8.62
CA VAL A 64 -4.38 -0.82 -8.40
C VAL A 64 -2.85 -0.84 -8.25
N VAL A 65 -2.31 -1.76 -7.44
CA VAL A 65 -0.86 -1.91 -7.26
C VAL A 65 -0.17 -2.29 -8.58
N ARG A 66 -0.75 -3.24 -9.33
CA ARG A 66 -0.20 -3.67 -10.63
C ARG A 66 -0.17 -2.54 -11.63
N ARG A 67 -1.27 -1.79 -11.78
CA ARG A 67 -1.35 -0.62 -12.66
C ARG A 67 -0.34 0.44 -12.28
N PHE A 68 -0.22 0.76 -10.99
CA PHE A 68 0.80 1.70 -10.51
C PHE A 68 2.22 1.28 -10.94
N LEU A 69 2.60 0.01 -10.73
CA LEU A 69 3.93 -0.49 -11.09
C LEU A 69 4.20 -0.54 -12.60
N LEU A 70 3.15 -0.66 -13.41
CA LEU A 70 3.21 -0.62 -14.88
C LEU A 70 3.29 0.82 -15.40
N GLU A 71 2.50 1.72 -14.82
CA GLU A 71 2.42 3.14 -15.20
C GLU A 71 3.61 3.96 -14.68
N THR A 72 4.40 3.42 -13.74
CA THR A 72 5.59 4.08 -13.17
C THR A 72 6.89 3.32 -13.46
N PRO A 73 7.28 3.10 -14.73
CA PRO A 73 8.50 2.37 -15.06
C PRO A 73 9.78 3.06 -14.57
N THR A 74 9.73 4.37 -14.33
CA THR A 74 10.85 5.17 -13.79
C THR A 74 10.91 5.18 -12.27
N LEU A 75 10.06 4.41 -11.58
CA LEU A 75 10.13 4.26 -10.12
C LEU A 75 11.47 3.60 -9.74
N GLY A 76 12.25 4.27 -8.89
CA GLY A 76 13.54 3.76 -8.44
C GLY A 76 13.43 2.37 -7.80
N ALA A 77 14.49 1.56 -7.95
CA ALA A 77 14.49 0.15 -7.55
C ALA A 77 14.13 -0.07 -6.07
N ASP A 78 14.59 0.81 -5.16
CA ASP A 78 14.22 0.78 -3.73
C ASP A 78 12.70 0.90 -3.53
N LEU A 79 12.08 1.92 -4.11
CA LEU A 79 10.63 2.12 -3.98
C LEU A 79 9.84 0.99 -4.62
N ARG A 80 10.27 0.53 -5.80
CA ARG A 80 9.65 -0.62 -6.47
C ARG A 80 9.72 -1.86 -5.58
N GLY A 81 10.87 -2.13 -4.99
CA GLY A 81 11.08 -3.24 -4.06
C GLY A 81 10.16 -3.15 -2.85
N LYS A 82 10.02 -1.97 -2.24
CA LYS A 82 9.13 -1.75 -1.08
C LYS A 82 7.65 -1.93 -1.43
N VAL A 83 7.20 -1.47 -2.59
CA VAL A 83 5.81 -1.71 -3.04
C VAL A 83 5.57 -3.20 -3.28
N LEU A 84 6.52 -3.90 -3.92
CA LEU A 84 6.42 -5.34 -4.15
C LEU A 84 6.41 -6.12 -2.83
N GLN A 85 7.25 -5.72 -1.88
CA GLN A 85 7.30 -6.32 -0.54
C GLN A 85 5.97 -6.12 0.21
N ALA A 86 5.49 -4.88 0.31
CA ALA A 86 4.25 -4.56 1.03
C ALA A 86 3.00 -5.19 0.40
N SER A 87 3.01 -5.40 -0.93
CA SER A 87 1.87 -6.02 -1.63
C SER A 87 1.91 -7.56 -1.67
N ASP A 88 2.96 -8.18 -1.12
CA ASP A 88 3.13 -9.63 -1.23
C ASP A 88 2.03 -10.42 -0.52
N GLU A 89 1.62 -9.99 0.68
CA GLU A 89 0.53 -10.62 1.43
C GLU A 89 -0.81 -10.49 0.71
N LEU A 90 -1.14 -9.29 0.21
CA LEU A 90 -2.32 -9.04 -0.62
C LEU A 90 -2.33 -9.96 -1.85
N ARG A 91 -1.20 -10.08 -2.55
CA ARG A 91 -1.05 -10.94 -3.73
C ARG A 91 -1.30 -12.41 -3.38
N ARG A 92 -0.71 -12.91 -2.30
CA ARG A 92 -0.91 -14.30 -1.82
C ARG A 92 -2.37 -14.53 -1.45
N THR A 93 -2.98 -13.60 -0.70
CA THR A 93 -4.37 -13.67 -0.27
C THR A 93 -5.33 -13.77 -1.46
N VAL A 94 -5.19 -12.90 -2.46
CA VAL A 94 -6.00 -12.93 -3.69
C VAL A 94 -5.80 -14.25 -4.43
N SER A 95 -4.57 -14.75 -4.54
CA SER A 95 -4.29 -16.02 -5.21
C SER A 95 -4.92 -17.22 -4.50
N ILE A 96 -4.86 -17.27 -3.17
CA ILE A 96 -5.44 -18.36 -2.37
C ILE A 96 -6.96 -18.33 -2.51
N ARG A 97 -7.60 -17.16 -2.36
CA ARG A 97 -9.05 -17.00 -2.50
C ARG A 97 -9.53 -17.36 -3.90
N ALA A 98 -8.80 -16.98 -4.95
CA ALA A 98 -9.13 -17.35 -6.32
C ALA A 98 -9.05 -18.88 -6.56
N ARG A 99 -8.13 -19.56 -5.87
CA ARG A 99 -7.93 -21.01 -6.00
C ARG A 99 -8.90 -21.83 -5.16
N PHE A 100 -9.26 -21.37 -3.97
CA PHE A 100 -9.95 -22.18 -2.95
C PHE A 100 -11.26 -21.58 -2.43
N GLY A 101 -11.63 -20.35 -2.82
CA GLY A 101 -12.84 -19.67 -2.34
C GLY A 101 -14.14 -20.11 -3.01
N ARG A 102 -14.22 -21.39 -3.43
CA ARG A 102 -15.45 -22.04 -3.91
C ARG A 102 -16.06 -22.87 -2.81
#